data_AF-A0A533S302-F1
#
_entry.id   AF-A0A533S302-F1
#
_cell.length_a   1.000
_cell.length_b   1.000
_cell.length_c   1.000
_cell.angle_alpha   90.00
_cell.angle_beta   90.00
_cell.angle_gamma   90.00
#
_symmetry.space_group_name_H-M   'P 1'
#
loop_
_entity.id
_entity.type
_entity.pdbx_description
1 polymer ?
#
loop_
_entity_poly.entity_id
_entity_poly.type
_entity_poly.pdbx_seq_one_letter_code
_entity_poly.pdbx_strand_id
1 'polypeptide(L)'
;MLKSLGQRLTVSSWENKQTFFLWKQQLTKGGTMLTFRSITEVDQAHLTPKHRRAVIRALRNLLDAYGDDYDPDDCGFVVLLNEQTTDADALELMGRPWAEARLEGVMFDTETGCYLTCWLANNQYGLTFIVPDEEWLDPTFRALLLDELGGGNVR
;
A
#
# COMPACT_ATOMS: atom_id res chain seq x y z
N MET A 1 14.29 -18.14 -48.33
CA MET A 1 13.78 -19.43 -47.80
C MET A 1 13.75 -19.29 -46.28
N LEU A 2 12.55 -19.33 -45.70
CA LEU A 2 12.27 -19.21 -44.26
C LEU A 2 12.98 -20.28 -43.44
N LYS A 3 13.37 -19.94 -42.20
CA LYS A 3 12.99 -20.70 -40.99
C LYS A 3 13.21 -19.87 -39.73
N SER A 4 12.11 -19.71 -38.99
CA SER A 4 12.00 -19.20 -37.63
C SER A 4 12.68 -20.13 -36.63
N LEU A 5 13.24 -19.57 -35.55
CA LEU A 5 13.36 -20.26 -34.26
C LEU A 5 13.08 -19.23 -33.17
N GLY A 6 11.89 -19.34 -32.58
CA GLY A 6 11.54 -18.62 -31.37
C GLY A 6 12.29 -19.21 -30.19
N GLN A 7 12.98 -18.35 -29.44
CA GLN A 7 13.38 -18.65 -28.08
C GLN A 7 12.31 -18.10 -27.14
N ARG A 8 11.56 -19.01 -26.52
CA ARG A 8 10.82 -18.75 -25.30
C ARG A 8 11.83 -18.31 -24.23
N LEU A 9 11.77 -17.05 -23.84
CA LEU A 9 12.44 -16.58 -22.62
C LEU A 9 11.64 -17.11 -21.43
N THR A 10 12.10 -18.20 -20.84
CA THR A 10 11.74 -18.56 -19.47
C THR A 10 12.56 -17.67 -18.54
N VAL A 11 11.96 -16.57 -18.09
CA VAL A 11 12.59 -15.68 -17.11
C VAL A 11 12.44 -16.33 -15.74
N SER A 12 13.57 -16.59 -15.09
CA SER A 12 13.62 -17.19 -13.75
C SER A 12 13.19 -16.16 -12.70
N SER A 13 12.47 -16.61 -11.66
CA SER A 13 11.85 -15.75 -10.63
C SER A 13 12.81 -14.97 -9.75
N TRP A 14 14.13 -15.14 -9.92
CA TRP A 14 15.18 -14.54 -9.08
C TRP A 14 15.72 -13.23 -9.65
N GLU A 15 15.74 -13.07 -10.98
CA GLU A 15 16.22 -11.85 -11.65
C GLU A 15 15.26 -10.66 -11.44
N ASN A 16 13.96 -10.92 -11.30
CA ASN A 16 12.97 -9.89 -11.00
C ASN A 16 13.19 -9.21 -9.63
N LYS A 17 13.64 -9.96 -8.60
CA LYS A 17 13.84 -9.38 -7.26
C LYS A 17 15.01 -8.38 -7.25
N GLN A 18 16.10 -8.68 -7.96
CA GLN A 18 17.27 -7.79 -8.04
C GLN A 18 17.02 -6.55 -8.90
N THR A 19 16.33 -6.69 -10.04
CA THR A 19 15.99 -5.54 -10.88
C THR A 19 14.96 -4.63 -10.22
N PHE A 20 14.00 -5.19 -9.48
CA PHE A 20 13.04 -4.44 -8.65
C PHE A 20 13.75 -3.71 -7.49
N PHE A 21 14.70 -4.37 -6.82
CA PHE A 21 15.49 -3.79 -5.73
C PHE A 21 16.42 -2.64 -6.20
N LEU A 22 17.05 -2.78 -7.36
CA LEU A 22 17.91 -1.74 -7.93
C LEU A 22 17.10 -0.55 -8.49
N TRP A 23 15.88 -0.79 -9.00
CA TRP A 23 14.97 0.27 -9.42
C TRP A 23 14.48 1.11 -8.22
N LYS A 24 14.20 0.48 -7.07
CA LYS A 24 13.85 1.18 -5.81
C LYS A 24 14.91 2.17 -5.32
N GLN A 25 16.20 1.95 -5.61
CA GLN A 25 17.27 2.85 -5.14
C GLN A 25 17.45 4.12 -5.99
N GLN A 26 16.85 4.21 -7.18
CA GLN A 26 17.13 5.28 -8.14
C GLN A 26 16.10 6.44 -8.16
N LEU A 27 15.02 6.39 -7.37
CA LEU A 27 13.90 7.35 -7.44
C LEU A 27 13.64 8.18 -6.17
N THR A 28 14.58 8.26 -5.22
CA THR A 28 14.37 8.95 -3.92
C THR A 28 14.39 10.49 -3.96
N LYS A 29 13.69 11.12 -4.91
CA LYS A 29 13.44 12.57 -4.90
C LYS A 29 12.00 12.88 -5.31
N GLY A 30 11.06 12.57 -4.42
CA GLY A 30 9.68 13.04 -4.51
C GLY A 30 8.70 12.02 -3.95
N GLY A 31 8.55 11.98 -2.63
CA GLY A 31 7.58 11.14 -1.95
C GLY A 31 7.74 11.21 -0.44
N THR A 32 6.69 11.64 0.26
CA THR A 32 6.70 12.00 1.70
C THR A 32 5.72 11.13 2.49
N MET A 33 5.28 10.03 1.88
CA MET A 33 4.47 8.98 2.48
C MET A 33 5.24 8.25 3.60
N LEU A 34 4.53 7.84 4.66
CA LEU A 34 5.13 7.11 5.78
C LEU A 34 4.79 5.62 5.68
N THR A 35 5.81 4.77 5.74
CA THR A 35 5.66 3.31 5.74
C THR A 35 6.03 2.74 7.11
N PHE A 36 5.31 1.72 7.56
CA PHE A 36 5.50 1.09 8.86
C PHE A 36 5.55 -0.43 8.72
N ARG A 37 6.73 -0.95 9.03
CA ARG A 37 7.08 -2.37 8.99
C ARG A 37 7.16 -2.97 10.40
N SER A 38 7.25 -2.14 11.44
CA SER A 38 7.32 -2.59 12.82
C SER A 38 6.71 -1.57 13.78
N ILE A 39 6.31 -2.03 14.98
CA ILE A 39 5.79 -1.14 16.04
C ILE A 39 6.84 -0.11 16.44
N THR A 40 8.12 -0.49 16.43
CA THR A 40 9.25 0.41 16.69
C THR A 40 9.28 1.60 15.73
N GLU A 41 9.03 1.38 14.43
CA GLU A 41 8.96 2.47 13.45
C GLU A 41 7.79 3.42 13.75
N VAL A 42 6.65 2.88 14.19
CA VAL A 42 5.50 3.69 14.58
C VAL A 42 5.83 4.57 15.79
N ASP A 43 6.56 4.03 16.76
CA ASP A 43 6.99 4.78 17.97
C ASP A 43 7.97 5.90 17.64
N GLN A 44 8.77 5.75 16.59
CA GLN A 44 9.76 6.73 16.15
C GLN A 44 9.17 7.83 15.24
N ALA A 45 8.03 7.59 14.58
CA ALA A 45 7.48 8.50 13.56
C ALA A 45 6.73 9.72 14.09
N HIS A 46 6.66 9.92 15.42
CA HIS A 46 6.04 11.10 16.06
C HIS A 46 4.64 11.45 15.52
N LEU A 47 3.81 10.44 15.26
CA LEU A 47 2.47 10.60 14.72
C LEU A 47 1.52 11.28 15.72
N THR A 48 0.47 11.93 15.21
CA THR A 48 -0.66 12.36 16.04
C THR A 48 -1.28 11.15 16.75
N PRO A 49 -1.90 11.30 17.94
CA PRO A 49 -2.51 10.18 18.64
C PRO A 49 -3.54 9.39 17.82
N LYS A 50 -4.24 10.07 16.91
CA LYS A 50 -5.25 9.47 16.02
C LYS A 50 -4.58 8.58 14.96
N HIS A 51 -3.61 9.12 14.23
CA HIS A 51 -2.87 8.37 13.20
C HIS A 51 -2.07 7.22 13.80
N ARG A 52 -1.42 7.44 14.95
CA ARG A 52 -0.71 6.39 15.68
C ARG A 52 -1.64 5.22 16.01
N ARG A 53 -2.86 5.50 16.47
CA ARG A 53 -3.84 4.47 16.80
C ARG A 53 -4.26 3.67 15.56
N ALA A 54 -4.56 4.35 14.45
CA ALA A 54 -4.94 3.69 13.20
C ALA A 54 -3.81 2.77 12.68
N VAL A 55 -2.59 3.29 12.61
CA VAL A 55 -1.41 2.54 12.14
C VAL A 55 -1.12 1.35 13.04
N ILE A 56 -1.14 1.51 14.37
CA ILE A 56 -0.91 0.39 15.30
C ILE A 56 -1.98 -0.69 15.15
N ARG A 57 -3.26 -0.33 14.98
CA ARG A 57 -4.34 -1.29 14.76
C ARG A 57 -4.09 -2.09 13.48
N ALA A 58 -3.80 -1.42 12.37
CA ALA A 58 -3.50 -2.08 11.10
C ALA A 58 -2.26 -2.99 11.18
N LEU A 59 -1.18 -2.49 11.78
CA LEU A 59 0.06 -3.25 11.88
C LEU A 59 -0.08 -4.47 12.78
N ARG A 60 -0.82 -4.37 13.89
CA ARG A 60 -1.14 -5.52 14.74
C ARG A 60 -1.94 -6.57 13.99
N ASN A 61 -2.90 -6.18 13.15
CA ASN A 61 -3.63 -7.15 12.32
C ASN A 61 -2.71 -7.92 11.37
N LEU A 62 -1.70 -7.27 10.77
CA LEU A 62 -0.69 -7.96 9.96
C LEU A 62 0.15 -8.91 10.81
N LEU A 63 0.66 -8.44 11.96
CA LEU A 63 1.46 -9.26 12.86
C LEU A 63 0.68 -10.46 13.41
N ASP A 64 -0.61 -10.29 13.72
CA ASP A 64 -1.47 -11.37 14.19
C ASP A 64 -1.78 -12.39 13.07
N ALA A 65 -1.88 -11.92 11.80
CA ALA A 65 -2.16 -12.78 10.65
C ALA A 65 -0.96 -13.67 10.26
N TYR A 66 0.26 -13.12 10.32
CA TYR A 66 1.48 -13.82 9.89
C TYR A 66 2.33 -14.34 11.05
N GLY A 67 2.12 -13.85 12.28
CA GLY A 67 2.84 -14.29 13.47
C GLY A 67 4.35 -14.06 13.38
N ASP A 68 5.11 -15.04 13.89
CA ASP A 68 6.58 -15.02 13.89
C ASP A 68 7.19 -15.07 12.48
N ASP A 69 6.41 -15.46 11.46
CA ASP A 69 6.83 -15.55 10.06
C ASP A 69 6.59 -14.24 9.28
N TYR A 70 6.19 -13.16 9.95
CA TYR A 70 6.00 -11.85 9.30
C TYR A 70 7.32 -11.28 8.78
N ASP A 71 7.45 -11.25 7.45
CA ASP A 71 8.46 -10.48 6.72
C ASP A 71 7.75 -9.39 5.90
N PRO A 72 7.96 -8.09 6.19
CA PRO A 72 7.29 -7.01 5.47
C PRO A 72 7.61 -6.97 3.96
N ASP A 73 8.72 -7.57 3.50
CA ASP A 73 9.06 -7.63 2.08
C ASP A 73 8.31 -8.75 1.33
N ASP A 74 7.86 -9.79 2.04
CA ASP A 74 7.07 -10.89 1.47
C ASP A 74 5.57 -10.76 1.77
N CYS A 75 5.20 -10.27 2.96
CA CYS A 75 3.82 -10.10 3.45
C CYS A 75 3.23 -8.72 3.12
N GLY A 76 4.08 -7.71 2.96
CA GLY A 76 3.69 -6.30 2.85
C GLY A 76 3.65 -5.57 4.20
N PHE A 77 3.26 -4.30 4.18
CA PHE A 77 3.39 -3.38 5.32
C PHE A 77 2.29 -2.32 5.32
N VAL A 78 2.25 -1.51 6.39
CA VAL A 78 1.28 -0.41 6.53
C VAL A 78 1.82 0.88 5.93
N VAL A 79 0.97 1.61 5.23
CA VAL A 79 1.27 2.90 4.61
C VAL A 79 0.28 3.93 5.14
N LEU A 80 0.79 5.06 5.66
CA LEU A 80 -0.03 6.20 6.04
C LEU A 80 0.11 7.30 4.99
N LEU A 81 -1.01 7.66 4.37
CA LEU A 81 -1.08 8.80 3.46
C LEU A 81 -1.09 10.11 4.25
N ASN A 82 -0.48 11.14 3.66
CA ASN A 82 -0.47 12.52 4.17
C ASN A 82 -0.58 13.52 3.01
N GLU A 83 -0.65 14.82 3.34
CA GLU A 83 -0.83 15.91 2.36
C GLU A 83 0.29 15.99 1.31
N GLN A 84 1.44 15.36 1.56
CA GLN A 84 2.55 15.31 0.61
C GLN A 84 2.69 13.93 -0.07
N THR A 85 1.69 13.07 0.05
CA THR A 85 1.60 11.83 -0.72
C THR A 85 1.05 12.13 -2.11
N THR A 86 1.69 11.60 -3.14
CA THR A 86 1.45 11.92 -4.55
C THR A 86 1.22 10.66 -5.38
N ASP A 87 0.83 10.81 -6.64
CA ASP A 87 0.77 9.67 -7.58
C ASP A 87 2.14 9.04 -7.84
N ALA A 88 3.25 9.76 -7.63
CA ALA A 88 4.58 9.16 -7.73
C ALA A 88 4.78 8.07 -6.66
N ASP A 89 4.28 8.29 -5.45
CA ASP A 89 4.30 7.30 -4.36
C ASP A 89 3.43 6.07 -4.73
N ALA A 90 2.25 6.30 -5.32
CA ALA A 90 1.36 5.23 -5.78
C ALA A 90 2.02 4.38 -6.88
N LEU A 91 2.67 5.04 -7.84
CA LEU A 91 3.41 4.41 -8.93
C LEU A 91 4.58 3.58 -8.38
N GLU A 92 5.29 4.07 -7.37
CA GLU A 92 6.36 3.33 -6.69
C GLU A 92 5.83 2.08 -5.98
N LEU A 93 4.71 2.19 -5.27
CA LEU A 93 4.16 1.10 -4.46
C LEU A 93 3.41 0.02 -5.28
N MET A 94 2.60 0.46 -6.23
CA MET A 94 1.57 -0.37 -6.89
C MET A 94 1.67 -0.35 -8.41
N GLY A 95 2.56 0.47 -8.98
CA GLY A 95 2.70 0.62 -10.44
C GLY A 95 1.54 1.35 -11.12
N ARG A 96 0.72 2.09 -10.37
CA ARG A 96 -0.45 2.84 -10.87
C ARG A 96 -0.77 4.05 -9.98
N PRO A 97 -1.40 5.12 -10.50
CA PRO A 97 -1.83 6.27 -9.70
C PRO A 97 -2.94 5.89 -8.71
N TRP A 98 -3.16 6.73 -7.68
CA TRP A 98 -4.16 6.47 -6.64
C TRP A 98 -5.58 6.34 -7.20
N ALA A 99 -5.93 7.17 -8.18
CA ALA A 99 -7.23 7.16 -8.85
C ALA A 99 -7.50 5.89 -9.70
N GLU A 100 -6.49 5.04 -9.91
CA GLU A 100 -6.62 3.75 -10.61
C GLU A 100 -6.32 2.56 -9.69
N ALA A 101 -6.09 2.82 -8.40
CA ALA A 101 -5.81 1.80 -7.41
C ALA A 101 -7.03 0.88 -7.26
N ARG A 102 -6.80 -0.41 -7.49
CA ARG A 102 -7.80 -1.46 -7.22
C ARG A 102 -7.71 -1.83 -5.76
N LEU A 103 -8.26 -0.96 -4.93
CA LEU A 103 -8.30 -1.15 -3.49
C LEU A 103 -9.38 -2.17 -3.12
N GLU A 104 -9.17 -2.85 -1.99
CA GLU A 104 -10.08 -3.84 -1.45
C GLU A 104 -10.41 -3.52 0.01
N GLY A 105 -11.60 -3.94 0.44
CA GLY A 105 -11.99 -3.98 1.86
C GLY A 105 -11.96 -2.62 2.56
N VAL A 106 -12.46 -1.57 1.92
CA VAL A 106 -12.51 -0.23 2.52
C VAL A 106 -13.42 -0.23 3.75
N MET A 107 -12.89 0.24 4.88
CA MET A 107 -13.63 0.50 6.12
C MET A 107 -13.31 1.90 6.61
N PHE A 108 -14.25 2.55 7.31
CA PHE A 108 -14.02 3.86 7.94
C PHE A 108 -14.03 3.75 9.47
N ASP A 109 -12.94 4.16 10.12
CA ASP A 109 -12.84 4.22 11.58
C ASP A 109 -13.20 5.64 12.05
N THR A 110 -14.39 5.78 12.63
CA THR A 110 -14.89 7.06 13.15
C THR A 110 -14.09 7.60 14.34
N GLU A 111 -13.35 6.75 15.08
CA GLU A 111 -12.53 7.19 16.21
C GLU A 111 -11.23 7.86 15.74
N THR A 112 -10.67 7.39 14.63
CA THR A 112 -9.43 7.93 14.07
C THR A 112 -9.68 8.92 12.94
N GLY A 113 -10.85 8.89 12.32
CA GLY A 113 -11.16 9.67 11.11
C GLY A 113 -10.36 9.18 9.91
N CYS A 114 -10.12 7.88 9.81
CA CYS A 114 -9.31 7.30 8.73
C CYS A 114 -10.06 6.17 8.03
N TYR A 115 -9.88 6.09 6.71
CA TYR A 115 -10.16 4.87 5.97
C TYR A 115 -9.02 3.87 6.18
N LEU A 116 -9.39 2.60 6.29
CA LEU A 116 -8.51 1.44 6.24
C LEU A 116 -8.86 0.65 4.98
N THR A 117 -7.87 0.32 4.17
CA THR A 117 -8.06 -0.46 2.94
C THR A 117 -6.78 -1.20 2.58
N CYS A 118 -6.82 -2.11 1.61
CA CYS A 118 -5.62 -2.78 1.14
C CYS A 118 -5.53 -2.80 -0.39
N TRP A 119 -4.32 -3.02 -0.89
CA TRP A 119 -4.06 -3.43 -2.26
C TRP A 119 -3.32 -4.77 -2.24
N LEU A 120 -3.81 -5.73 -3.01
CA LEU A 120 -3.24 -7.06 -3.09
C LEU A 120 -2.41 -7.21 -4.37
N ALA A 121 -1.10 -7.44 -4.25
CA ALA A 121 -0.25 -7.72 -5.40
C ALA A 121 -0.40 -9.18 -5.85
N ASN A 122 -0.51 -10.08 -4.88
CA ASN A 122 -0.66 -11.52 -5.05
C ASN A 122 -1.24 -12.13 -3.75
N ASN A 123 -1.29 -13.46 -3.68
CA ASN A 123 -1.88 -14.17 -2.54
C ASN A 123 -1.12 -14.01 -1.21
N GLN A 124 0.12 -13.52 -1.24
CA GLN A 124 0.98 -13.40 -0.06
C GLN A 124 1.31 -11.94 0.28
N TYR A 125 1.52 -11.09 -0.73
CA TYR A 125 1.92 -9.68 -0.55
C TYR A 125 0.74 -8.73 -0.73
N GLY A 126 0.45 -7.95 0.32
CA GLY A 126 -0.56 -6.90 0.30
C GLY A 126 -0.12 -5.64 1.06
N LEU A 127 -0.40 -4.47 0.50
CA LEU A 127 -0.19 -3.19 1.18
C LEU A 127 -1.45 -2.80 1.93
N THR A 128 -1.30 -2.43 3.20
CA THR A 128 -2.41 -1.88 3.99
C THR A 128 -2.28 -0.37 4.05
N PHE A 129 -3.32 0.35 3.64
CA PHE A 129 -3.34 1.80 3.64
C PHE A 129 -4.21 2.35 4.78
N ILE A 130 -3.65 3.32 5.49
CA ILE A 130 -4.36 4.25 6.36
C ILE A 130 -4.49 5.57 5.61
N VAL A 131 -5.72 6.00 5.35
CA VAL A 131 -6.02 7.23 4.62
C VAL A 131 -6.83 8.17 5.51
N PRO A 132 -6.23 9.24 6.06
CA PRO A 132 -6.99 10.25 6.78
C PRO A 132 -8.05 10.91 5.89
N ASP A 133 -9.28 11.08 6.38
CA ASP A 133 -10.31 11.83 5.66
C ASP A 133 -10.12 13.34 5.88
N GLU A 134 -9.17 13.91 5.17
CA GLU A 134 -8.73 15.30 5.32
C GLU A 134 -8.90 16.07 4.00
N GLU A 135 -8.98 17.41 4.05
CA GLU A 135 -9.31 18.25 2.89
C GLU A 135 -8.35 18.11 1.70
N TRP A 136 -7.08 17.79 1.96
CA TRP A 136 -6.05 17.60 0.94
C TRP A 136 -6.22 16.31 0.12
N LEU A 137 -7.05 15.38 0.59
CA LEU A 137 -7.26 14.10 -0.08
C LEU A 137 -7.88 14.34 -1.46
N ASP A 138 -7.26 13.77 -2.50
CA ASP A 138 -7.75 13.90 -3.86
C ASP A 138 -9.24 13.48 -3.95
N PRO A 139 -10.12 14.35 -4.48
CA PRO A 139 -11.55 14.06 -4.51
C PRO A 139 -11.92 12.81 -5.31
N THR A 140 -11.16 12.48 -6.35
CA THR A 140 -11.39 11.26 -7.16
C THR A 140 -11.04 10.03 -6.35
N PHE A 141 -9.91 10.05 -5.64
CA PHE A 141 -9.51 8.97 -4.75
C PHE A 141 -10.48 8.82 -3.55
N ARG A 142 -10.94 9.93 -2.96
CA ARG A 142 -12.00 9.88 -1.93
C ARG A 142 -13.27 9.24 -2.47
N ALA A 143 -13.68 9.57 -3.70
CA ALA A 143 -14.87 8.97 -4.31
C ALA A 143 -14.74 7.45 -4.49
N LEU A 144 -13.55 6.95 -4.85
CA LEU A 144 -13.28 5.50 -4.92
C LEU A 144 -13.40 4.83 -3.55
N LEU A 145 -12.83 5.43 -2.50
CA LEU A 145 -12.95 4.91 -1.14
C LEU A 145 -14.42 4.84 -0.69
N LEU A 146 -15.22 5.86 -1.02
CA LEU A 146 -16.64 5.91 -0.69
C LEU A 146 -17.47 4.90 -1.50
N ASP A 147 -17.14 4.67 -2.77
CA ASP A 147 -17.81 3.67 -3.61
C ASP A 147 -17.58 2.25 -3.05
N GLU A 148 -16.33 1.92 -2.73
CA GLU A 148 -15.98 0.64 -2.11
C GLU A 148 -16.60 0.47 -0.71
N LEU A 149 -16.64 1.54 0.09
CA LEU A 149 -17.32 1.53 1.40
C LEU A 149 -18.83 1.30 1.26
N GLY A 150 -19.45 1.84 0.21
CA GLY A 150 -20.88 1.73 -0.10
C GLY A 150 -21.27 0.49 -0.91
N GLY A 151 -20.29 -0.29 -1.38
CA GLY A 151 -20.46 -1.48 -2.23
C GLY A 151 -21.20 -2.65 -1.59
N GLY A 152 -21.48 -2.59 -0.28
CA GLY A 152 -22.43 -3.47 0.41
C GLY A 152 -23.81 -2.83 0.54
N ASN A 153 -24.56 -2.69 -0.57
CA ASN A 153 -25.99 -2.35 -0.64
C ASN A 153 -26.58 -1.53 0.53
N VAL A 154 -26.72 -0.21 0.37
CA VAL A 154 -27.87 0.50 0.93
C VAL A 154 -28.95 0.58 -0.17
N ARG A 155 -29.83 -0.42 -0.18
CA ARG A 155 -31.19 -0.35 -0.72
C ARG A 155 -32.17 -0.62 0.40
#